data_AF-J9DBZ0-F1
#
_entry.id   AF-J9DBZ0-F1
#
_cell.length_a   1.000
_cell.length_b   1.000
_cell.length_c   1.000
_cell.angle_alpha   90.00
_cell.angle_beta   90.00
_cell.angle_gamma   90.00
#
_symmetry.space_group_name_H-M   'P 1'
#
loop_
_entity.id
_entity.type
_entity.pdbx_description
1 polymer ?
#
loop_
_entity_poly.entity_id
_entity_poly.type
_entity_poly.pdbx_seq_one_letter_code
_entity_poly.pdbx_strand_id
1 'polypeptide(L)' 'MKNNPRHPILHDNVIVYSNATILGRITVGEGAIVGANMWVTHDVPAGQTLKS' A
#
# COMPACT_ATOMS: atom_id res chain seq x y z
N MET A 1 20.23 -0.59 14.09
CA MET A 1 19.08 0.33 14.27
C MET A 1 17.78 -0.43 14.01
N LYS A 2 17.16 -1.02 15.03
CA LYS A 2 15.92 -1.84 14.90
C LYS A 2 14.63 -1.01 14.82
N ASN A 3 14.72 0.32 14.90
CA ASN A 3 13.57 1.20 15.13
C ASN A 3 13.38 2.31 14.09
N ASN A 4 14.01 2.20 12.91
CA ASN A 4 13.70 3.11 11.80
C ASN A 4 12.47 2.55 11.06
N PRO A 5 11.34 3.27 10.95
CA PRO A 5 10.20 2.80 10.18
C PRO A 5 10.54 2.76 8.68
N ARG A 6 10.51 1.58 8.06
CA ARG A 6 10.93 1.36 6.65
C ARG A 6 9.91 0.62 5.78
N HIS A 7 8.89 0.06 6.42
CA HIS A 7 7.87 -0.75 5.77
C HIS A 7 6.58 0.06 5.62
N PRO A 8 5.70 -0.34 4.68
CA PRO A 8 4.44 0.35 4.44
C PRO A 8 3.54 0.38 5.68
N ILE A 9 2.68 1.38 5.72
CA ILE A 9 1.55 1.50 6.63
C ILE A 9 0.30 1.28 5.80
N LEU A 10 -0.54 0.33 6.20
CA LEU A 10 -1.86 0.12 5.62
C LEU A 10 -2.89 0.53 6.67
N HIS A 11 -3.80 1.43 6.30
CA HIS A 11 -4.93 1.83 7.12
C HIS A 11 -6.07 0.80 7.03
N ASP A 12 -7.17 1.09 7.72
CA ASP A 12 -8.33 0.20 7.80
C ASP A 12 -8.97 -0.04 6.42
N ASN A 13 -9.60 -1.20 6.26
CA ASN A 13 -10.35 -1.57 5.05
C ASN A 13 -9.55 -1.55 3.73
N VAL A 14 -8.22 -1.55 3.79
CA VAL A 14 -7.36 -1.68 2.60
C VAL A 14 -7.48 -3.09 2.01
N ILE A 15 -7.68 -3.16 0.69
CA ILE A 15 -7.71 -4.42 -0.07
C ILE A 15 -6.41 -4.55 -0.86
N VAL A 16 -5.66 -5.63 -0.64
CA VAL A 16 -4.45 -5.94 -1.42
C VAL A 16 -4.67 -7.25 -2.16
N TYR A 17 -4.68 -7.20 -3.48
CA TYR A 17 -4.83 -8.37 -4.34
C TYR A 17 -3.49 -9.12 -4.55
N SER A 18 -3.58 -10.34 -5.07
CA SER A 18 -2.47 -11.28 -5.20
C SER A 18 -1.25 -10.70 -5.92
N ASN A 19 -0.07 -11.04 -5.42
CA ASN A 19 1.23 -10.68 -5.99
C ASN A 19 1.51 -9.17 -6.11
N ALA A 20 0.76 -8.32 -5.40
CA ALA A 20 1.12 -6.91 -5.24
C ALA A 20 2.37 -6.77 -4.36
N THR A 21 3.27 -5.86 -4.73
CA THR A 21 4.42 -5.45 -3.92
C THR A 21 4.27 -3.99 -3.52
N ILE A 22 4.28 -3.73 -2.22
CA ILE A 22 4.20 -2.39 -1.62
C ILE A 22 5.52 -2.17 -0.88
N LEU A 23 6.32 -1.19 -1.31
CA LEU A 23 7.70 -1.04 -0.87
C LEU A 23 8.01 0.37 -0.38
N GLY A 24 8.73 0.42 0.75
CA GLY A 24 9.21 1.65 1.36
C GLY A 24 8.33 2.14 2.49
N ARG A 25 8.73 3.26 3.10
CA ARG A 25 7.96 3.91 4.17
C ARG A 25 6.86 4.78 3.57
N ILE A 26 5.83 4.12 3.04
CA ILE A 26 4.66 4.75 2.40
C ILE A 26 3.38 4.41 3.14
N THR A 27 2.32 5.16 2.88
CA THR A 27 1.01 5.03 3.50
C THR A 27 -0.04 4.67 2.45
N VAL A 28 -0.82 3.62 2.73
CA VAL A 28 -2.00 3.23 1.95
C VAL A 28 -3.22 3.61 2.76
N GLY A 29 -3.93 4.63 2.30
CA GLY A 29 -5.07 5.24 2.99
C GLY A 29 -6.26 4.30 3.15
N GLU A 30 -7.13 4.65 4.09
CA GLU A 30 -8.30 3.85 4.44
C GLU A 30 -9.17 3.53 3.20
N GLY A 31 -9.60 2.27 3.09
CA GLY A 31 -10.47 1.82 1.99
C GLY A 31 -9.81 1.80 0.61
N ALA A 32 -8.50 2.04 0.50
CA ALA A 32 -7.80 1.96 -0.77
C ALA A 32 -7.69 0.51 -1.26
N ILE A 33 -7.61 0.34 -2.59
CA ILE A 33 -7.56 -0.96 -3.25
C ILE A 33 -6.29 -1.05 -4.09
N VAL A 34 -5.42 -2.00 -3.79
CA VAL A 34 -4.20 -2.30 -4.56
C VAL A 34 -4.45 -3.53 -5.42
N GLY A 35 -4.51 -3.34 -6.74
CA GLY A 35 -4.67 -4.40 -7.74
C GLY A 35 -3.57 -5.46 -7.74
N ALA A 36 -3.85 -6.61 -8.36
CA ALA A 36 -2.90 -7.71 -8.47
C ALA A 36 -1.67 -7.32 -9.30
N ASN A 37 -0.50 -7.90 -9.00
CA ASN A 37 0.78 -7.64 -9.69
C ASN A 37 1.28 -6.18 -9.69
N MET A 38 0.70 -5.30 -8.85
CA MET A 38 1.11 -3.89 -8.77
C MET A 38 2.44 -3.72 -8.03
N TRP A 39 3.26 -2.76 -8.48
CA TRP A 39 4.46 -2.29 -7.78
C TRP A 39 4.23 -0.87 -7.25
N VAL A 40 4.05 -0.72 -5.94
CA VAL A 40 3.68 0.55 -5.30
C VAL A 40 4.81 1.08 -4.43
N THR A 41 5.28 2.28 -4.76
CA THR A 41 6.40 2.96 -4.08
C THR A 41 6.07 4.39 -3.65
N HIS A 42 4.79 4.76 -3.66
CA HIS A 42 4.28 6.08 -3.29
C HIS A 42 2.99 5.94 -2.47
N ASP A 43 2.66 6.98 -1.71
CA ASP A 43 1.44 7.00 -0.90
C ASP A 43 0.19 6.84 -1.78
N VAL A 44 -0.78 6.07 -1.27
CA VAL A 44 -2.06 5.83 -1.93
C VAL A 44 -3.15 6.54 -1.13
N PRO A 45 -3.78 7.59 -1.67
CA PRO A 45 -4.94 8.23 -1.07
C PRO A 45 -6.05 7.27 -0.63
N ALA A 46 -6.78 7.64 0.43
CA ALA A 46 -7.94 6.91 0.92
C ALA A 46 -9.00 6.72 -0.19
N GLY A 47 -9.60 5.54 -0.25
CA GLY A 47 -10.60 5.15 -1.25
C GLY A 47 -10.08 5.03 -2.70
N GLN A 48 -8.79 5.29 -2.96
CA GLN A 48 -8.25 5.17 -4.31
C GLN A 48 -8.13 3.69 -4.71
N THR A 49 -8.49 3.40 -5.97
CA THR A 49 -8.26 2.07 -6.57
C THR A 49 -7.10 2.13 -7.56
N LEU A 50 -6.03 1.41 -7.27
CA LEU A 50 -4.94 1.14 -8.21
C LEU A 50 -5.29 -0.10 -9.03
N LYS A 51 -5.26 0.05 -10.35
CA LYS A 51 -5.54 -1.02 -11.33
C LYS A 51 -4.27 -1.26 -12.16
N SER A 52 -4.15 -2.48 -12.72
CA SER A 52 -3.14 -2.79 -13.73
C SER A 52 -3.34 -1.98 -15.01
#